data_AF-A0A2V7BP47-F1
#
_entry.id   AF-A0A2V7BP47-F1
#
_cell.length_a   1.000
_cell.length_b   1.000
_cell.length_c   1.000
_cell.angle_alpha   90.00
_cell.angle_beta   90.00
_cell.angle_gamma   90.00
#
_symmetry.space_group_name_H-M   'P 1'
#
loop_
_entity.id
_entity.type
_entity.pdbx_description
1 polymer ?
#
loop_
_entity_poly.entity_id
_entity_poly.type
_entity_poly.pdbx_seq_one_letter_code
_entity_poly.pdbx_strand_id
1 'polypeptide(L)'
;MANRGDRWKRRALFALFFMLLVLPSLAGCTSGMSALGEPPAASDVDVDPWPRQLASGDNTFSLFQPQYESWDQGRLSGRAAVAVEDRVSSQPRYGVIWFTARTEVDKEARMVTLEDVTVSKADFPTTPDGGAAYLAALRQSLSGQPLTIALDRLQAELEVERVEDPGRIVQVRNDPPRIIVSQGPALLVRIDGQPVLREVAGTGLLRVVNTRVLLLLDRSAGRYYFWLMNRWLAAPKLDGPWAVLANPPASLGTAQQAAVQSGQVDLLDKPAPELKQLLQTGAIPAIYVSTVPAELVVLRGQPALAPIAATDILQVTNTDDDLFLYTPQQEYYVLLSGRWFRAKSLQGPWEYVASGLPGDFARIPESHPKGAVLASVPGTPQARQAVI
;
A
#
# COMPACT_ATOMS: atom_id res chain seq x y z
N MET A 1 24.35 45.22 34.16
CA MET A 1 23.25 46.21 34.08
C MET A 1 22.50 45.89 32.78
N ALA A 2 21.30 45.28 32.80
CA ALA A 2 19.99 45.86 33.16
C ALA A 2 19.52 46.88 32.09
N ASN A 3 18.31 46.87 31.50
CA ASN A 3 17.03 46.16 31.77
C ASN A 3 16.58 45.28 30.57
N ARG A 4 15.57 44.39 30.56
CA ARG A 4 14.48 43.92 31.47
C ARG A 4 13.22 44.79 31.72
N GLY A 5 12.12 44.45 31.02
CA GLY A 5 10.74 44.89 31.29
C GLY A 5 9.88 44.88 30.00
N ASP A 6 8.59 44.52 29.97
CA ASP A 6 7.79 43.90 31.03
C ASP A 6 6.65 43.02 30.47
N ARG A 7 6.20 42.10 31.32
CA ARG A 7 5.17 41.08 31.11
C ARG A 7 3.76 41.58 31.50
N TRP A 8 2.76 40.88 30.96
CA TRP A 8 1.67 40.18 31.70
C TRP A 8 0.25 40.80 31.87
N LYS A 9 -0.72 39.87 31.86
CA LYS A 9 -2.05 39.82 32.52
C LYS A 9 -3.20 40.66 31.91
N ARG A 10 -4.49 40.32 32.13
CA ARG A 10 -5.27 39.05 32.30
C ARG A 10 -6.75 39.46 32.58
N ARG A 11 -7.75 38.62 32.22
CA ARG A 11 -9.17 38.63 32.72
C ARG A 11 -10.07 39.80 32.24
N ALA A 12 -11.42 39.75 32.32
CA ALA A 12 -12.45 38.69 32.27
C ALA A 12 -13.88 39.30 32.32
N LEU A 13 -14.92 38.45 32.24
CA LEU A 13 -16.39 38.69 32.34
C LEU A 13 -17.07 39.42 31.16
N PHE A 14 -18.29 39.11 30.66
CA PHE A 14 -19.56 38.46 31.08
C PHE A 14 -20.76 39.42 31.29
N ALA A 15 -21.57 39.54 30.21
CA ALA A 15 -23.04 39.42 30.16
C ALA A 15 -24.00 40.49 30.77
N LEU A 16 -25.29 40.31 30.41
CA LEU A 16 -26.54 40.97 30.85
C LEU A 16 -26.80 42.40 30.28
N PHE A 17 -28.04 42.86 30.01
CA PHE A 17 -29.42 42.32 30.14
C PHE A 17 -30.43 43.24 29.40
N PHE A 18 -31.64 42.77 29.05
CA PHE A 18 -32.98 43.43 29.23
C PHE A 18 -34.09 42.52 28.61
N MET A 19 -35.10 41.99 29.32
CA MET A 19 -36.35 42.58 29.87
C MET A 19 -37.38 43.03 28.79
N LEU A 20 -38.72 42.88 28.89
CA LEU A 20 -39.71 42.56 29.96
C LEU A 20 -40.93 41.83 29.27
N LEU A 21 -41.48 40.69 29.74
CA LEU A 21 -42.59 40.49 30.72
C LEU A 21 -44.02 40.86 30.23
N VAL A 22 -45.00 39.93 30.36
CA VAL A 22 -46.37 40.08 30.93
C VAL A 22 -47.16 38.74 30.83
N LEU A 23 -47.91 38.41 31.89
CA LEU A 23 -48.92 37.34 32.01
C LEU A 23 -50.18 37.99 32.62
N PRO A 24 -51.43 37.54 32.33
CA PRO A 24 -52.00 36.43 33.11
C PRO A 24 -53.01 35.52 32.39
N SER A 25 -53.49 34.54 33.16
CA SER A 25 -54.32 33.37 32.86
C SER A 25 -55.79 33.59 32.47
N LEU A 26 -56.33 32.65 31.69
CA LEU A 26 -57.75 32.25 31.66
C LEU A 26 -57.85 30.75 31.37
N ALA A 27 -58.84 30.07 31.97
CA ALA A 27 -59.06 28.62 31.85
C ALA A 27 -60.29 28.30 30.98
N GLY A 28 -60.26 27.21 30.21
CA GLY A 28 -61.44 26.74 29.46
C GLY A 28 -61.19 25.72 28.36
N CYS A 29 -61.34 24.44 28.70
CA CYS A 29 -61.93 23.36 27.89
C CYS A 29 -61.47 23.06 26.44
N THR A 30 -61.01 21.81 26.27
CA THR A 30 -61.31 20.89 25.13
C THR A 30 -60.89 21.30 23.71
N SER A 31 -59.78 20.69 23.24
CA SER A 31 -59.85 19.62 22.23
C SER A 31 -58.50 18.90 22.14
N GLY A 32 -58.48 17.62 22.49
CA GLY A 32 -57.28 16.78 22.34
C GLY A 32 -57.11 16.33 20.89
N MET A 33 -56.48 17.16 20.07
CA MET A 33 -55.83 16.66 18.86
C MET A 33 -54.57 15.91 19.29
N SER A 34 -54.67 14.59 19.37
CA SER A 34 -53.48 13.74 19.36
C SER A 34 -52.67 14.07 18.12
N ALA A 35 -51.49 14.64 18.31
CA ALA A 35 -50.47 14.57 17.28
C ALA A 35 -50.26 13.08 16.98
N LEU A 36 -50.60 12.66 15.76
CA LEU A 36 -50.13 11.37 15.25
C LEU A 36 -48.61 11.47 15.26
N GLY A 37 -48.00 10.84 16.25
CA GLY A 37 -46.55 10.77 16.34
C GLY A 37 -46.03 10.18 15.05
N GLU A 38 -45.00 10.84 14.49
CA GLU A 38 -44.20 10.26 13.43
C GLU A 38 -43.85 8.83 13.84
N PRO A 39 -44.12 7.79 13.02
CA PRO A 39 -43.72 6.43 13.37
C PRO A 39 -42.22 6.49 13.68
N PRO A 40 -41.77 5.97 14.84
CA PRO A 40 -40.37 6.08 15.21
C PRO A 40 -39.55 5.53 14.06
N ALA A 41 -38.63 6.35 13.56
CA ALA A 41 -37.69 5.93 12.53
C ALA A 41 -37.12 4.58 12.98
N ALA A 42 -37.27 3.56 12.13
CA ALA A 42 -36.82 2.22 12.44
C ALA A 42 -35.37 2.34 12.89
N SER A 43 -35.09 1.91 14.11
CA SER A 43 -33.74 1.92 14.63
C SER A 43 -32.86 1.19 13.62
N ASP A 44 -31.84 1.84 13.08
CA ASP A 44 -30.69 1.13 12.55
C ASP A 44 -30.07 0.39 13.73
N VAL A 45 -30.60 -0.80 13.99
CA VAL A 45 -29.98 -1.78 14.86
C VAL A 45 -28.69 -2.13 14.15
N ASP A 46 -27.56 -1.88 14.81
CA ASP A 46 -26.29 -2.44 14.39
C ASP A 46 -26.36 -3.96 14.65
N VAL A 47 -26.96 -4.70 13.70
CA VAL A 47 -27.41 -6.10 13.89
C VAL A 47 -26.24 -7.06 14.06
N ASP A 48 -25.01 -6.65 13.75
CA ASP A 48 -23.84 -7.53 13.82
C ASP A 48 -22.56 -6.81 14.27
N PRO A 49 -22.37 -6.62 15.59
CA PRO A 49 -21.17 -5.99 16.15
C PRO A 49 -19.95 -6.93 16.03
N TRP A 50 -19.22 -6.76 14.94
CA TRP A 50 -17.87 -7.30 14.77
C TRP A 50 -16.83 -6.43 15.52
N PRO A 51 -15.80 -7.02 16.16
CA PRO A 51 -15.53 -8.45 16.28
C PRO A 51 -16.44 -9.15 17.32
N ARG A 52 -16.91 -10.36 17.00
CA ARG A 52 -17.70 -11.19 17.91
C ARG A 52 -16.79 -11.87 18.93
N GLN A 53 -17.10 -11.76 20.22
CA GLN A 53 -16.32 -12.38 21.30
C GLN A 53 -16.90 -13.75 21.72
N LEU A 54 -16.02 -14.75 21.85
CA LEU A 54 -16.34 -16.11 22.30
C LEU A 54 -15.43 -16.49 23.47
N ALA A 55 -16.01 -16.89 24.60
CA ALA A 55 -15.25 -17.41 25.74
C ALA A 55 -15.12 -18.94 25.66
N SER A 56 -13.93 -19.48 25.95
CA SER A 56 -13.70 -20.92 26.08
C SER A 56 -12.59 -21.23 27.09
N GLY A 57 -12.99 -21.70 28.27
CA GLY A 57 -12.06 -21.93 29.39
C GLY A 57 -11.42 -20.63 29.88
N ASP A 58 -10.09 -20.56 29.78
CA ASP A 58 -9.28 -19.39 30.12
C ASP A 58 -8.94 -18.48 28.92
N ASN A 59 -9.43 -18.82 27.72
CA ASN A 59 -9.22 -18.02 26.50
C ASN A 59 -10.46 -17.20 26.14
N THR A 60 -10.23 -15.96 25.72
CA THR A 60 -11.19 -15.11 25.00
C THR A 60 -10.78 -15.05 23.54
N PHE A 61 -11.68 -15.41 22.63
CA PHE A 61 -11.49 -15.32 21.20
C PHE A 61 -12.25 -14.12 20.65
N SER A 62 -11.57 -13.22 19.95
CA SER A 62 -12.21 -12.17 19.14
C SER A 62 -12.19 -12.61 17.68
N LEU A 63 -13.35 -13.02 17.17
CA LEU A 63 -13.58 -13.37 15.77
C LEU A 63 -13.86 -12.08 15.00
N PHE A 64 -13.02 -11.76 14.03
CA PHE A 64 -13.24 -10.63 13.12
C PHE A 64 -14.19 -11.02 11.98
N GLN A 65 -14.69 -10.03 11.25
CA GLN A 65 -15.63 -10.24 10.14
C GLN A 65 -15.09 -11.29 9.14
N PRO A 66 -15.86 -12.34 8.83
CA PRO A 66 -15.47 -13.33 7.83
C PRO A 66 -15.35 -12.76 6.42
N GLN A 67 -14.51 -13.41 5.61
CA GLN A 67 -14.57 -13.38 4.15
C GLN A 67 -15.29 -14.66 3.70
N TYR A 68 -16.35 -14.53 2.92
CA TYR A 68 -17.17 -15.64 2.45
C TYR A 68 -16.68 -16.12 1.08
N GLU A 69 -16.15 -17.34 1.03
CA GLU A 69 -15.50 -17.92 -0.14
C GLU A 69 -16.52 -18.53 -1.12
N SER A 70 -17.59 -19.15 -0.61
CA SER A 70 -18.63 -19.75 -1.46
C SER A 70 -19.97 -19.90 -0.73
N TRP A 71 -21.08 -19.75 -1.46
CA TRP A 71 -22.42 -20.09 -1.00
C TRP A 71 -23.18 -20.82 -2.11
N ASP A 72 -23.39 -22.13 -1.89
CA ASP A 72 -23.90 -23.10 -2.85
C ASP A 72 -24.77 -24.13 -2.10
N GLN A 73 -25.92 -24.53 -2.68
CA GLN A 73 -26.78 -25.60 -2.17
C GLN A 73 -27.13 -25.53 -0.67
N GLY A 74 -27.24 -24.32 -0.11
CA GLY A 74 -27.53 -24.13 1.32
C GLY A 74 -26.33 -24.38 2.24
N ARG A 75 -25.10 -24.34 1.70
CA ARG A 75 -23.85 -24.44 2.43
C ARG A 75 -22.97 -23.22 2.15
N LEU A 76 -22.50 -22.58 3.22
CA LEU A 76 -21.60 -21.44 3.20
C LEU A 76 -20.20 -21.90 3.62
N SER A 77 -19.17 -21.46 2.90
CA SER A 77 -17.77 -21.58 3.33
C SER A 77 -17.14 -20.19 3.45
N GLY A 78 -16.19 -20.07 4.36
CA GLY A 78 -15.46 -18.82 4.55
C GLY A 78 -14.28 -18.97 5.49
N ARG A 79 -13.55 -17.87 5.62
CA ARG A 79 -12.42 -17.74 6.53
C ARG A 79 -12.55 -16.48 7.36
N ALA A 80 -11.99 -16.48 8.57
CA ALA A 80 -12.04 -15.33 9.47
C ALA A 80 -10.72 -15.21 10.24
N ALA A 81 -10.27 -13.97 10.45
CA ALA A 81 -9.19 -13.70 11.40
C ALA A 81 -9.69 -13.86 12.84
N VAL A 82 -8.83 -14.36 13.72
CA VAL A 82 -9.12 -14.58 15.13
C VAL A 82 -7.96 -14.08 15.98
N ALA A 83 -8.24 -13.27 16.99
CA ALA A 83 -7.32 -13.00 18.09
C ALA A 83 -7.67 -13.87 19.31
N VAL A 84 -6.66 -14.40 19.99
CA VAL A 84 -6.79 -15.15 21.24
C VAL A 84 -6.07 -14.42 22.36
N GLU A 85 -6.80 -14.09 23.41
CA GLU A 85 -6.27 -13.55 24.66
C GLU A 85 -6.43 -14.62 25.74
N ASP A 86 -5.43 -14.77 26.61
CA ASP A 86 -5.50 -15.65 27.79
C ASP A 86 -5.46 -14.82 29.08
N ARG A 87 -5.97 -15.38 30.19
CA ARG A 87 -6.02 -14.68 31.48
C ARG A 87 -4.66 -14.35 32.10
N VAL A 88 -3.55 -14.83 31.52
CA VAL A 88 -2.19 -14.72 32.07
C VAL A 88 -1.34 -13.70 31.29
N SER A 89 -1.66 -13.47 30.02
CA SER A 89 -0.95 -12.58 29.08
C SER A 89 -1.92 -11.69 28.31
N SER A 90 -1.76 -10.37 28.45
CA SER A 90 -2.54 -9.35 27.73
C SER A 90 -2.11 -9.10 26.28
N GLN A 91 -1.20 -9.92 25.72
CA GLN A 91 -0.82 -9.82 24.31
C GLN A 91 -1.65 -10.81 23.46
N PRO A 92 -2.52 -10.32 22.55
CA PRO A 92 -3.34 -11.18 21.70
C PRO A 92 -2.50 -11.96 20.69
N ARG A 93 -2.76 -13.26 20.56
CA ARG A 93 -2.19 -14.13 19.53
C ARG A 93 -3.15 -14.22 18.34
N TYR A 94 -2.69 -13.83 17.15
CA TYR A 94 -3.50 -13.80 15.94
C TYR A 94 -3.35 -15.09 15.12
N GLY A 95 -4.42 -15.46 14.44
CA GLY A 95 -4.48 -16.56 13.48
C GLY A 95 -5.68 -16.44 12.55
N VAL A 96 -5.83 -17.42 11.66
CA VAL A 96 -6.95 -17.52 10.70
C VAL A 96 -7.64 -18.86 10.88
N ILE A 97 -8.97 -18.85 10.81
CA ILE A 97 -9.79 -20.06 10.80
C ILE A 97 -10.54 -20.18 9.48
N TRP A 98 -10.80 -21.42 9.07
CA TRP A 98 -11.67 -21.77 7.96
C TRP A 98 -12.88 -22.53 8.50
N PHE A 99 -14.07 -22.20 8.03
CA PHE A 99 -15.31 -22.81 8.49
C PHE A 99 -16.26 -23.13 7.34
N THR A 100 -17.16 -24.07 7.59
CA THR A 100 -18.37 -24.25 6.78
C THR A 100 -19.59 -24.25 7.69
N ALA A 101 -20.68 -23.64 7.23
CA ALA A 101 -21.98 -23.67 7.88
C ALA A 101 -23.06 -24.15 6.91
N ARG A 102 -24.12 -24.74 7.44
CA ARG A 102 -25.39 -24.88 6.73
C ARG A 102 -26.15 -23.56 6.84
N THR A 103 -26.91 -23.19 5.82
CA THR A 103 -27.68 -21.93 5.81
C THR A 103 -29.17 -22.19 5.66
N GLU A 104 -29.97 -21.63 6.57
CA GLU A 104 -31.40 -21.45 6.39
C GLU A 104 -31.70 -19.99 6.05
N VAL A 105 -32.52 -19.73 5.03
CA VAL A 105 -32.80 -18.38 4.50
C VAL A 105 -34.24 -17.99 4.79
N ASP A 106 -34.42 -17.06 5.72
CA ASP A 106 -35.68 -16.36 5.91
C ASP A 106 -35.75 -15.16 4.95
N LYS A 107 -36.59 -15.30 3.93
CA LYS A 107 -36.80 -14.26 2.91
C LYS A 107 -37.75 -13.15 3.38
N GLU A 108 -38.58 -13.40 4.39
CA GLU A 108 -39.50 -12.41 4.94
C GLU A 108 -38.76 -11.50 5.92
N ALA A 109 -37.94 -12.08 6.81
CA ALA A 109 -37.05 -11.34 7.70
C ALA A 109 -35.79 -10.78 7.02
N ARG A 110 -35.47 -11.23 5.79
CA ARG A 110 -34.21 -10.96 5.06
C ARG A 110 -32.96 -11.38 5.85
N MET A 111 -33.04 -12.49 6.58
CA MET A 111 -31.96 -13.02 7.41
C MET A 111 -31.55 -14.42 6.95
N VAL A 112 -30.27 -14.73 7.14
CA VAL A 112 -29.72 -16.08 6.95
C VAL A 112 -29.21 -16.57 8.29
N THR A 113 -29.71 -17.73 8.72
CA THR A 113 -29.25 -18.43 9.92
C THR A 113 -28.17 -19.43 9.51
N LEU A 114 -27.02 -19.36 10.18
CA LEU A 114 -25.91 -20.28 10.03
C LEU A 114 -26.02 -21.39 11.10
N GLU A 115 -26.31 -22.60 10.64
CA GLU A 115 -26.38 -23.82 11.43
C GLU A 115 -25.12 -24.68 11.25
N ASP A 116 -24.90 -25.65 12.14
CA ASP A 116 -23.83 -26.65 12.04
C ASP A 116 -22.42 -26.09 11.77
N VAL A 117 -22.14 -24.90 12.33
CA VAL A 117 -20.90 -24.13 12.10
C VAL A 117 -19.68 -24.97 12.50
N THR A 118 -18.96 -25.45 11.49
CA THR A 118 -17.84 -26.38 11.64
C THR A 118 -16.55 -25.69 11.24
N VAL A 119 -15.65 -25.45 12.20
CA VAL A 119 -14.29 -24.96 11.91
C VAL A 119 -13.43 -26.12 11.39
N SER A 120 -13.13 -26.12 10.10
CA SER A 120 -12.37 -27.18 9.43
C SER A 120 -10.88 -27.12 9.78
N LYS A 121 -10.31 -25.91 9.82
CA LYS A 121 -8.88 -25.64 10.05
C LYS A 121 -8.70 -24.36 10.86
N ALA A 122 -7.61 -24.30 11.64
CA ALA A 122 -7.02 -23.06 12.15
C ALA A 122 -5.53 -23.01 11.80
N ASP A 123 -4.96 -21.81 11.71
CA ASP A 123 -3.52 -21.56 11.63
C ASP A 123 -3.18 -20.36 12.53
N PHE A 124 -2.43 -20.61 13.61
CA PHE A 124 -1.92 -19.59 14.53
C PHE A 124 -0.38 -19.56 14.47
N PRO A 125 0.23 -18.78 13.57
CA PRO A 125 1.66 -18.88 13.26
C PRO A 125 2.62 -18.62 14.43
N THR A 126 2.16 -17.88 15.44
CA THR A 126 2.92 -17.53 16.65
C THR A 126 2.72 -18.50 17.82
N THR A 127 1.94 -19.57 17.62
CA THR A 127 1.62 -20.55 18.67
C THR A 127 2.31 -21.89 18.36
N PRO A 128 2.93 -22.56 19.35
CA PRO A 128 3.37 -23.95 19.20
C PRO A 128 2.25 -24.84 18.67
N ASP A 129 2.62 -25.84 17.85
CA ASP A 129 1.70 -26.78 17.19
C ASP A 129 0.58 -26.12 16.36
N GLY A 130 0.79 -24.88 15.89
CA GLY A 130 -0.12 -24.16 14.99
C GLY A 130 -1.46 -23.76 15.62
N GLY A 131 -1.61 -23.87 16.94
CA GLY A 131 -2.85 -23.57 17.65
C GLY A 131 -3.88 -24.70 17.65
N ALA A 132 -3.47 -25.97 17.60
CA ALA A 132 -4.38 -27.13 17.65
C ALA A 132 -5.38 -27.09 18.84
N ALA A 133 -4.95 -26.61 20.02
CA ALA A 133 -5.82 -26.42 21.18
C ALA A 133 -6.89 -25.33 20.96
N TYR A 134 -6.55 -24.26 20.23
CA TYR A 134 -7.49 -23.20 19.87
C TYR A 134 -8.52 -23.67 18.85
N LEU A 135 -8.12 -24.51 17.88
CA LEU A 135 -9.07 -25.15 16.96
C LEU A 135 -10.10 -26.01 17.71
N ALA A 136 -9.69 -26.76 18.72
CA ALA A 136 -10.62 -27.54 19.56
C ALA A 136 -11.57 -26.63 20.37
N ALA A 137 -11.04 -25.57 20.99
CA ALA A 137 -11.83 -24.60 21.75
C ALA A 137 -12.86 -23.85 20.88
N LEU A 138 -12.45 -23.40 19.69
CA LEU A 138 -13.31 -22.69 18.75
C LEU A 138 -14.42 -23.59 18.18
N ARG A 139 -14.12 -24.86 17.89
CA ARG A 139 -15.14 -25.85 17.53
C ARG A 139 -16.20 -25.98 18.64
N GLN A 140 -15.77 -26.08 19.90
CA GLN A 140 -16.67 -26.23 21.03
C GLN A 140 -17.54 -24.97 21.28
N SER A 141 -16.97 -23.77 21.12
CA SER A 141 -17.72 -22.51 21.31
C SER A 141 -18.72 -22.24 20.19
N LEU A 142 -18.42 -22.65 18.95
CA LEU A 142 -19.28 -22.42 17.78
C LEU A 142 -20.35 -23.50 17.59
N SER A 143 -20.17 -24.71 18.14
CA SER A 143 -21.07 -25.87 17.94
C SER A 143 -22.43 -25.79 18.68
N GLY A 144 -22.90 -24.60 19.07
CA GLY A 144 -24.11 -24.45 19.87
C GLY A 144 -24.80 -23.09 19.83
N GLN A 145 -24.39 -22.18 18.94
CA GLN A 145 -25.00 -20.87 18.78
C GLN A 145 -25.36 -20.62 17.30
N PRO A 146 -26.64 -20.45 16.94
CA PRO A 146 -26.99 -20.04 15.59
C PRO A 146 -26.48 -18.61 15.35
N LEU A 147 -25.65 -18.42 14.33
CA LEU A 147 -25.19 -17.10 13.93
C LEU A 147 -26.13 -16.58 12.85
N THR A 148 -26.63 -15.35 12.99
CA THR A 148 -27.48 -14.72 11.98
C THR A 148 -26.73 -13.61 11.25
N ILE A 149 -26.98 -13.49 9.94
CA ILE A 149 -26.45 -12.45 9.05
C ILE A 149 -27.57 -11.94 8.13
N ALA A 150 -27.59 -10.64 7.83
CA ALA A 150 -28.52 -10.07 6.86
C ALA A 150 -28.25 -10.61 5.45
N LEU A 151 -29.30 -11.08 4.77
CA LEU A 151 -29.25 -11.70 3.44
C LEU A 151 -28.56 -10.79 2.41
N ASP A 152 -28.92 -9.51 2.40
CA ASP A 152 -28.38 -8.53 1.45
C ASP A 152 -26.87 -8.31 1.64
N ARG A 153 -26.40 -8.35 2.90
CA ARG A 153 -24.98 -8.23 3.24
C ARG A 153 -24.20 -9.46 2.79
N LEU A 154 -24.72 -10.65 3.07
CA LEU A 154 -24.12 -11.90 2.59
C LEU A 154 -24.04 -11.93 1.05
N GLN A 155 -25.10 -11.48 0.37
CA GLN A 155 -25.11 -11.37 -1.10
C GLN A 155 -24.09 -10.35 -1.61
N ALA A 156 -24.02 -9.15 -1.02
CA ALA A 156 -23.06 -8.12 -1.42
C ALA A 156 -21.60 -8.55 -1.20
N GLU A 157 -21.29 -9.18 -0.05
CA GLU A 157 -19.94 -9.69 0.24
C GLU A 157 -19.53 -10.82 -0.72
N LEU A 158 -20.46 -11.73 -1.06
CA LEU A 158 -20.24 -12.76 -2.09
C LEU A 158 -20.17 -12.22 -3.52
N GLU A 159 -20.80 -11.08 -3.81
CA GLU A 159 -20.66 -10.40 -5.11
C GLU A 159 -19.31 -9.69 -5.25
N VAL A 160 -18.80 -9.08 -4.18
CA VAL A 160 -17.44 -8.54 -4.13
C VAL A 160 -16.42 -9.66 -4.32
N GLU A 161 -16.50 -10.76 -3.55
CA GLU A 161 -15.58 -11.90 -3.68
C GLU A 161 -15.68 -12.58 -5.07
N ARG A 162 -16.88 -12.63 -5.70
CA ARG A 162 -17.04 -13.13 -7.07
C ARG A 162 -16.40 -12.23 -8.14
N VAL A 163 -16.24 -10.94 -7.88
CA VAL A 163 -15.45 -10.04 -8.74
C VAL A 163 -13.94 -10.27 -8.53
N GLU A 164 -13.56 -10.68 -7.32
CA GLU A 164 -12.18 -10.98 -6.87
C GLU A 164 -11.83 -12.49 -6.90
N ASP A 165 -12.48 -13.28 -7.76
CA ASP A 165 -12.28 -14.74 -7.89
C ASP A 165 -10.77 -15.14 -7.89
N PRO A 166 -10.28 -15.87 -6.86
CA PRO A 166 -8.87 -16.29 -6.78
C PRO A 166 -8.49 -17.34 -7.84
N GLY A 167 -9.47 -17.96 -8.51
CA GLY A 167 -9.27 -18.77 -9.72
C GLY A 167 -8.96 -17.95 -10.97
N ARG A 168 -9.23 -16.64 -10.94
CA ARG A 168 -8.87 -15.71 -12.00
C ARG A 168 -7.38 -15.40 -11.92
N ILE A 169 -6.57 -16.32 -12.44
CA ILE A 169 -5.24 -16.02 -12.95
C ILE A 169 -5.41 -15.01 -14.08
N VAL A 170 -5.53 -13.73 -13.72
CA VAL A 170 -5.08 -12.64 -14.58
C VAL A 170 -3.66 -13.03 -14.95
N GLN A 171 -3.39 -13.25 -16.24
CA GLN A 171 -2.01 -13.42 -16.69
C GLN A 171 -1.29 -12.08 -16.51
N VAL A 172 -0.80 -11.87 -15.29
CA VAL A 172 0.05 -10.74 -14.94
C VAL A 172 1.28 -10.85 -15.83
N ARG A 173 1.47 -9.84 -16.67
CA ARG A 173 2.69 -9.74 -17.47
C ARG A 173 3.86 -9.53 -16.53
N ASN A 174 4.59 -10.61 -16.30
CA ASN A 174 5.81 -10.64 -15.52
C ASN A 174 7.07 -10.52 -16.41
N ASP A 175 6.91 -9.93 -17.59
CA ASP A 175 8.02 -9.46 -18.41
C ASP A 175 8.93 -8.59 -17.50
N PRO A 176 10.20 -8.96 -17.29
CA PRO A 176 11.05 -8.22 -16.37
C PRO A 176 11.22 -6.80 -16.90
N PRO A 177 11.07 -5.75 -16.06
CA PRO A 177 11.44 -4.41 -16.46
C PRO A 177 12.93 -4.41 -16.82
N ARG A 178 13.34 -3.46 -17.65
CA ARG A 178 14.77 -3.22 -17.89
C ARG A 178 15.39 -2.71 -16.59
N ILE A 179 16.00 -3.60 -15.82
CA ILE A 179 16.74 -3.25 -14.61
C ILE A 179 18.10 -2.67 -15.02
N ILE A 180 18.36 -1.45 -14.58
CA ILE A 180 19.60 -0.71 -14.83
C ILE A 180 20.34 -0.60 -13.51
N VAL A 181 21.54 -1.16 -13.41
CA VAL A 181 22.41 -0.97 -12.23
C VAL A 181 23.46 0.09 -12.55
N SER A 182 23.46 1.18 -11.78
CA SER A 182 24.47 2.24 -11.89
C SER A 182 25.42 2.21 -10.70
N GLN A 183 26.72 2.38 -10.94
CA GLN A 183 27.78 2.41 -9.92
C GLN A 183 28.12 3.82 -9.41
N GLY A 184 27.24 4.79 -9.70
CA GLY A 184 27.30 6.15 -9.22
C GLY A 184 25.93 6.83 -9.35
N PRO A 185 25.78 8.08 -8.91
CA PRO A 185 24.47 8.74 -8.89
C PRO A 185 23.86 8.84 -10.29
N ALA A 186 22.62 8.40 -10.40
CA ALA A 186 21.90 8.26 -11.67
C ALA A 186 20.44 8.70 -11.55
N LEU A 187 19.84 9.06 -12.68
CA LEU A 187 18.43 9.40 -12.81
C LEU A 187 17.82 8.59 -13.94
N LEU A 188 16.66 7.96 -13.68
CA LEU A 188 15.85 7.30 -14.70
C LEU A 188 14.65 8.18 -15.08
N VAL A 189 14.59 8.58 -16.34
CA VAL A 189 13.43 9.24 -16.95
C VAL A 189 12.63 8.18 -17.71
N ARG A 190 11.42 7.88 -17.23
CA ARG A 190 10.49 6.95 -17.88
C ARG A 190 9.58 7.70 -18.87
N ILE A 191 9.39 7.12 -20.04
CA ILE A 191 8.45 7.52 -21.08
C ILE A 191 7.56 6.31 -21.36
N ASP A 192 6.24 6.50 -21.33
CA ASP A 192 5.28 5.41 -21.46
C ASP A 192 5.10 5.04 -22.94
N GLY A 193 6.00 4.19 -23.45
CA GLY A 193 6.06 3.81 -24.86
C GLY A 193 6.84 4.81 -25.73
N GLN A 194 6.52 4.87 -27.02
CA GLN A 194 7.18 5.79 -27.95
C GLN A 194 6.81 7.27 -27.64
N PRO A 195 7.73 8.24 -27.77
CA PRO A 195 7.48 9.64 -27.40
C PRO A 195 6.29 10.26 -28.13
N VAL A 196 5.27 10.68 -27.38
CA VAL A 196 4.10 11.39 -27.91
C VAL A 196 4.37 12.90 -27.83
N LEU A 197 4.52 13.54 -28.98
CA LEU A 197 4.87 14.96 -29.08
C LEU A 197 3.61 15.85 -29.22
N ARG A 198 3.58 16.96 -28.45
CA ARG A 198 2.57 18.03 -28.53
C ARG A 198 3.22 19.39 -28.55
N GLU A 199 2.67 20.33 -29.32
CA GLU A 199 3.16 21.70 -29.38
C GLU A 199 2.97 22.43 -28.05
N VAL A 200 3.94 23.28 -27.70
CA VAL A 200 3.86 24.19 -26.57
C VAL A 200 3.56 25.59 -27.09
N ALA A 201 2.33 26.05 -26.87
CA ALA A 201 1.82 27.32 -27.38
C ALA A 201 2.74 28.51 -27.05
N GLY A 202 2.92 29.43 -28.01
CA GLY A 202 3.83 30.56 -27.88
C GLY A 202 5.32 30.21 -28.00
N THR A 203 5.67 28.98 -28.39
CA THR A 203 7.06 28.54 -28.59
C THR A 203 7.19 27.70 -29.87
N GLY A 204 8.43 27.43 -30.30
CA GLY A 204 8.74 26.43 -31.34
C GLY A 204 9.01 25.02 -30.79
N LEU A 205 8.64 24.74 -29.54
CA LEU A 205 9.00 23.52 -28.81
C LEU A 205 7.87 22.50 -28.79
N LEU A 206 8.25 21.22 -28.75
CA LEU A 206 7.35 20.08 -28.58
C LEU A 206 7.58 19.45 -27.21
N ARG A 207 6.53 19.27 -26.39
CA ARG A 207 6.57 18.48 -25.16
C ARG A 207 6.36 17.01 -25.47
N VAL A 208 7.15 16.13 -24.85
CA VAL A 208 6.84 14.70 -24.73
C VAL A 208 5.80 14.54 -23.61
N VAL A 209 4.56 14.18 -23.94
CA VAL A 209 3.44 14.21 -22.97
C VAL A 209 3.18 12.88 -22.27
N ASN A 210 3.69 11.77 -22.78
CA ASN A 210 3.68 10.46 -22.11
C ASN A 210 4.89 10.28 -21.16
N THR A 211 5.20 11.35 -20.43
CA THR A 211 6.07 11.32 -19.25
C THR A 211 5.66 12.46 -18.33
N ARG A 212 5.84 12.26 -17.01
CA ARG A 212 5.65 13.33 -16.04
C ARG A 212 6.80 14.34 -16.08
N VAL A 213 8.01 13.94 -16.45
CA VAL A 213 9.16 14.85 -16.50
C VAL A 213 8.92 15.94 -17.56
N LEU A 214 9.35 17.18 -17.29
CA LEU A 214 9.35 18.23 -18.31
C LEU A 214 10.38 17.96 -19.41
N LEU A 215 10.03 17.09 -20.35
CA LEU A 215 10.86 16.71 -21.49
C LEU A 215 10.35 17.41 -22.76
N LEU A 216 11.23 18.20 -23.37
CA LEU A 216 10.97 19.05 -24.53
C LEU A 216 11.88 18.65 -25.70
N LEU A 217 11.45 18.91 -26.92
CA LEU A 217 12.19 18.74 -28.17
C LEU A 217 12.10 20.03 -28.98
N ASP A 218 13.26 20.58 -29.34
CA ASP A 218 13.37 21.58 -30.40
C ASP A 218 13.74 20.88 -31.71
N ARG A 219 12.82 20.88 -32.68
CA ARG A 219 13.07 20.31 -34.01
C ARG A 219 14.04 21.13 -34.86
N SER A 220 14.13 22.44 -34.63
CA SER A 220 15.03 23.33 -35.35
C SER A 220 16.48 23.19 -34.86
N ALA A 221 16.68 23.04 -33.55
CA ALA A 221 17.99 22.80 -32.94
C ALA A 221 18.39 21.31 -32.95
N GLY A 222 17.45 20.39 -33.23
CA GLY A 222 17.68 18.94 -33.23
C GLY A 222 18.05 18.39 -31.85
N ARG A 223 17.45 18.91 -30.78
CA ARG A 223 17.84 18.60 -29.39
C ARG A 223 16.65 18.42 -28.46
N TYR A 224 16.80 17.47 -27.55
CA TYR A 224 15.94 17.31 -26.39
C TYR A 224 16.45 18.14 -25.22
N TYR A 225 15.53 18.57 -24.37
CA TYR A 225 15.80 19.31 -23.14
C TYR A 225 14.95 18.78 -22.01
N PHE A 226 15.50 18.70 -20.80
CA PHE A 226 14.66 18.60 -19.60
C PHE A 226 15.21 19.43 -18.45
N TRP A 227 14.32 19.79 -17.53
CA TRP A 227 14.65 20.57 -16.35
C TRP A 227 15.02 19.64 -15.18
N LEU A 228 16.11 19.95 -14.49
CA LEU A 228 16.58 19.22 -13.32
C LEU A 228 17.00 20.21 -12.23
N MET A 229 16.19 20.30 -11.16
CA MET A 229 16.38 21.17 -10.00
C MET A 229 16.43 22.68 -10.28
N ASN A 230 17.50 23.16 -10.91
CA ASN A 230 17.70 24.59 -11.20
C ASN A 230 18.41 24.84 -12.54
N ARG A 231 18.49 23.84 -13.41
CA ARG A 231 19.19 23.91 -14.68
C ARG A 231 18.48 23.11 -15.77
N TRP A 232 18.67 23.54 -17.01
CA TRP A 232 18.33 22.77 -18.18
C TRP A 232 19.46 21.81 -18.52
N LEU A 233 19.12 20.55 -18.76
CA LEU A 233 19.97 19.60 -19.46
C LEU A 233 19.54 19.51 -20.92
N ALA A 234 20.49 19.24 -21.81
CA ALA A 234 20.27 19.08 -23.24
C ALA A 234 20.97 17.84 -23.78
N ALA A 235 20.39 17.20 -24.80
CA ALA A 235 20.98 16.08 -25.53
C ALA A 235 20.56 16.08 -27.01
N PRO A 236 21.37 15.52 -27.94
CA PRO A 236 20.96 15.35 -29.33
C PRO A 236 19.91 14.24 -29.52
N LYS A 237 19.80 13.33 -28.55
CA LYS A 237 18.88 12.18 -28.55
C LYS A 237 18.43 11.85 -27.13
N LEU A 238 17.40 11.03 -26.97
CA LEU A 238 16.90 10.59 -25.67
C LEU A 238 17.92 9.75 -24.88
N ASP A 239 18.69 8.89 -25.56
CA ASP A 239 19.81 8.12 -25.00
C ASP A 239 21.04 8.99 -24.66
N GLY A 240 20.99 10.30 -24.93
CA GLY A 240 22.04 11.25 -24.58
C GLY A 240 23.04 11.51 -25.72
N PRO A 241 24.30 11.88 -25.40
CA PRO A 241 24.77 12.25 -24.06
C PRO A 241 24.04 13.50 -23.56
N TRP A 242 23.68 13.50 -22.27
CA TRP A 242 23.04 14.63 -21.60
C TRP A 242 24.10 15.54 -20.98
N ALA A 243 23.96 16.86 -21.14
CA ALA A 243 24.88 17.87 -20.61
C ALA A 243 24.14 19.12 -20.11
N VAL A 244 24.75 19.90 -19.22
CA VAL A 244 24.17 21.17 -18.75
C VAL A 244 24.14 22.19 -19.89
N LEU A 245 22.98 22.81 -20.10
CA LEU A 245 22.79 23.88 -21.08
C LEU A 245 23.13 25.23 -20.44
N ALA A 246 24.30 25.78 -20.78
CA ALA A 246 24.80 27.03 -20.19
C ALA A 246 23.91 28.25 -20.52
N ASN A 247 23.39 28.33 -21.75
CA ASN A 247 22.57 29.44 -22.23
C ASN A 247 21.21 28.91 -22.73
N PRO A 248 20.23 28.67 -21.84
CA PRO A 248 18.90 28.21 -22.23
C PRO A 248 18.12 29.29 -23.00
N PRO A 249 17.56 29.01 -24.18
CA PRO A 249 16.71 29.97 -24.88
C PRO A 249 15.41 30.25 -24.09
N ALA A 250 14.90 31.48 -24.20
CA ALA A 250 13.74 31.95 -23.44
C ALA A 250 12.47 31.09 -23.62
N SER A 251 12.33 30.43 -24.77
CA SER A 251 11.26 29.48 -25.08
C SER A 251 11.17 28.32 -24.07
N LEU A 252 12.30 27.87 -23.50
CA LEU A 252 12.30 26.84 -22.45
C LEU A 252 11.63 27.34 -21.16
N GLY A 253 11.85 28.61 -20.80
CA GLY A 253 11.19 29.25 -19.65
C GLY A 253 9.67 29.39 -19.85
N THR A 254 9.25 29.82 -21.04
CA THR A 254 7.82 29.85 -21.42
C THR A 254 7.20 28.44 -21.36
N ALA A 255 7.91 27.43 -21.86
CA ALA A 255 7.44 26.04 -21.83
C ALA A 255 7.34 25.47 -20.41
N GLN A 256 8.27 25.80 -19.52
CA GLN A 256 8.22 25.45 -18.11
C GLN A 256 7.01 26.09 -17.40
N GLN A 257 6.77 27.37 -17.63
CA GLN A 257 5.62 28.08 -17.06
C GLN A 257 4.29 27.45 -17.51
N ALA A 258 4.14 27.16 -18.81
CA ALA A 258 2.97 26.48 -19.36
C ALA A 258 2.80 25.06 -18.77
N ALA A 259 3.89 24.31 -18.60
CA ALA A 259 3.85 22.98 -18.01
C ALA A 259 3.44 23.02 -16.52
N VAL A 260 3.94 23.97 -15.73
CA VAL A 260 3.55 24.17 -14.33
C VAL A 260 2.07 24.53 -14.22
N GLN A 261 1.58 25.43 -15.06
CA GLN A 261 0.15 25.81 -15.10
C GLN A 261 -0.77 24.62 -15.40
N SER A 262 -0.31 23.61 -16.15
CA SER A 262 -1.09 22.40 -16.42
C SER A 262 -1.23 21.46 -15.22
N GLY A 263 -0.40 21.59 -14.18
CA GLY A 263 -0.36 20.68 -13.02
C GLY A 263 0.10 19.24 -13.31
N GLN A 264 0.35 18.88 -14.58
CA GLN A 264 0.66 17.52 -15.04
C GLN A 264 2.16 17.31 -15.30
N VAL A 265 3.03 17.95 -14.52
CA VAL A 265 4.48 17.88 -14.72
C VAL A 265 5.24 17.71 -13.40
N ASP A 266 6.30 16.91 -13.45
CA ASP A 266 7.36 16.85 -12.45
C ASP A 266 8.58 17.59 -13.00
N LEU A 267 9.04 18.58 -12.23
CA LEU A 267 10.23 19.38 -12.54
C LEU A 267 11.50 18.79 -11.93
N LEU A 268 11.43 17.69 -11.17
CA LEU A 268 12.59 17.12 -10.47
C LEU A 268 13.27 18.16 -9.56
N ASP A 269 12.48 19.11 -9.01
CA ASP A 269 12.95 20.20 -8.14
C ASP A 269 13.41 19.71 -6.76
N LYS A 270 12.95 18.51 -6.38
CA LYS A 270 13.25 17.84 -5.11
C LYS A 270 13.87 16.45 -5.38
N PRO A 271 15.06 16.37 -6.00
CA PRO A 271 15.69 15.09 -6.28
C PRO A 271 16.20 14.44 -4.97
N ALA A 272 16.55 13.15 -5.04
CA ALA A 272 17.14 12.42 -3.92
C ALA A 272 18.38 13.15 -3.33
N PRO A 273 18.68 12.99 -2.02
CA PRO A 273 19.78 13.72 -1.37
C PRO A 273 21.13 13.62 -2.08
N GLU A 274 21.47 12.44 -2.59
CA GLU A 274 22.72 12.13 -3.31
C GLU A 274 22.79 12.89 -4.64
N LEU A 275 21.68 12.92 -5.37
CA LEU A 275 21.55 13.69 -6.61
C LEU A 275 21.63 15.20 -6.33
N LYS A 276 20.98 15.67 -5.26
CA LYS A 276 21.04 17.07 -4.84
C LYS A 276 22.48 17.49 -4.49
N GLN A 277 23.21 16.66 -3.74
CA GLN A 277 24.61 16.90 -3.38
C GLN A 277 25.51 16.90 -4.63
N LEU A 278 25.31 15.97 -5.58
CA LEU A 278 26.06 15.97 -6.84
C LEU A 278 25.77 17.22 -7.68
N LEU A 279 24.52 17.63 -7.80
CA LEU A 279 24.14 18.82 -8.58
C LEU A 279 24.71 20.12 -7.97
N GLN A 280 24.93 20.16 -6.66
CA GLN A 280 25.56 21.29 -5.96
C GLN A 280 27.05 21.46 -6.29
N THR A 281 27.77 20.40 -6.67
CA THR A 281 29.18 20.51 -7.12
C THR A 281 29.30 20.95 -8.59
N GLY A 282 28.17 21.14 -9.29
CA GLY A 282 28.11 21.44 -10.72
C GLY A 282 28.12 20.20 -11.63
N ALA A 283 28.44 19.03 -11.08
CA ALA A 283 28.33 17.76 -11.80
C ALA A 283 26.86 17.40 -12.12
N ILE A 284 26.68 16.43 -13.01
CA ILE A 284 25.38 15.84 -13.35
C ILE A 284 25.42 14.32 -13.17
N PRO A 285 24.29 13.70 -12.74
CA PRO A 285 24.20 12.25 -12.65
C PRO A 285 24.17 11.60 -14.04
N ALA A 286 24.41 10.28 -14.09
CA ALA A 286 24.14 9.50 -15.28
C ALA A 286 22.63 9.53 -15.60
N ILE A 287 22.26 9.98 -16.80
CA ILE A 287 20.86 10.05 -17.22
C ILE A 287 20.51 8.84 -18.07
N TYR A 288 19.58 8.02 -17.60
CA TYR A 288 18.99 6.93 -18.37
C TYR A 288 17.58 7.33 -18.77
N VAL A 289 17.26 7.25 -20.07
CA VAL A 289 15.89 7.38 -20.57
C VAL A 289 15.41 6.01 -21.02
N SER A 290 14.15 5.66 -20.70
CA SER A 290 13.53 4.41 -21.12
C SER A 290 12.13 4.64 -21.66
N THR A 291 11.86 4.09 -22.84
CA THR A 291 10.53 4.02 -23.49
C THR A 291 9.80 2.70 -23.20
N VAL A 292 10.41 1.85 -22.37
CA VAL A 292 9.88 0.57 -21.88
C VAL A 292 9.92 0.54 -20.34
N PRO A 293 9.13 -0.30 -19.66
CA PRO A 293 9.22 -0.48 -18.22
C PRO A 293 10.67 -0.72 -17.78
N ALA A 294 11.12 0.07 -16.81
CA ALA A 294 12.50 0.07 -16.34
C ALA A 294 12.56 0.47 -14.88
N GLU A 295 13.54 -0.09 -14.18
CA GLU A 295 13.89 0.24 -12.80
C GLU A 295 15.38 0.55 -12.71
N LEU A 296 15.75 1.41 -11.75
CA LEU A 296 17.12 1.88 -11.57
C LEU A 296 17.59 1.53 -10.15
N VAL A 297 18.62 0.70 -10.07
CA VAL A 297 19.33 0.34 -8.84
C VAL A 297 20.61 1.16 -8.78
N VAL A 298 20.84 1.88 -7.68
CA VAL A 298 21.97 2.80 -7.54
C VAL A 298 22.95 2.33 -6.47
N LEU A 299 24.19 2.06 -6.88
CA LEU A 299 25.31 1.71 -6.00
C LEU A 299 26.22 2.92 -5.83
N ARG A 300 26.77 3.07 -4.63
CA ARG A 300 27.82 4.02 -4.27
C ARG A 300 29.18 3.39 -4.58
N GLY A 301 29.49 3.23 -5.87
CA GLY A 301 30.73 2.60 -6.38
C GLY A 301 30.57 1.14 -6.83
N GLN A 302 31.67 0.38 -6.82
CA GLN A 302 31.65 -1.08 -7.02
C GLN A 302 30.83 -1.77 -5.89
N PRO A 303 30.18 -2.92 -6.14
CA PRO A 303 29.34 -3.57 -5.13
C PRO A 303 30.14 -3.93 -3.86
N ALA A 304 29.71 -3.40 -2.72
CA ALA A 304 30.26 -3.72 -1.41
C ALA A 304 29.46 -4.89 -0.81
N LEU A 305 30.08 -6.06 -0.67
CA LEU A 305 29.40 -7.28 -0.25
C LEU A 305 29.63 -7.55 1.25
N ALA A 306 28.57 -7.92 1.97
CA ALA A 306 28.64 -8.39 3.36
C ALA A 306 27.76 -9.63 3.57
N PRO A 307 28.19 -10.64 4.34
CA PRO A 307 27.42 -11.86 4.55
C PRO A 307 26.18 -11.63 5.43
N ILE A 308 25.11 -12.38 5.15
CA ILE A 308 23.98 -12.56 6.07
C ILE A 308 24.20 -13.86 6.84
N ALA A 309 24.21 -13.78 8.17
CA ALA A 309 24.53 -14.91 9.05
C ALA A 309 23.62 -16.13 8.81
N ALA A 310 24.19 -17.34 8.87
CA ALA A 310 23.52 -18.63 8.64
C ALA A 310 22.89 -18.82 7.23
N THR A 311 23.36 -18.05 6.24
CA THR A 311 22.99 -18.16 4.82
C THR A 311 24.22 -18.08 3.93
N ASP A 312 24.11 -18.60 2.70
CA ASP A 312 25.09 -18.43 1.63
C ASP A 312 24.84 -17.13 0.81
N ILE A 313 24.12 -16.16 1.39
CA ILE A 313 23.75 -14.87 0.79
C ILE A 313 24.69 -13.76 1.27
N LEU A 314 25.18 -12.96 0.33
CA LEU A 314 25.81 -11.67 0.60
C LEU A 314 24.83 -10.55 0.22
N GLN A 315 24.62 -9.56 1.08
CA GLN A 315 23.92 -8.31 0.73
C GLN A 315 24.89 -7.33 0.06
N VAL A 316 24.38 -6.50 -0.86
CA VAL A 316 25.11 -5.32 -1.37
C VAL A 316 24.80 -4.14 -0.45
N THR A 317 25.79 -3.69 0.33
CA THR A 317 25.58 -2.70 1.41
C THR A 317 25.70 -1.25 0.97
N ASN A 318 26.24 -1.00 -0.22
CA ASN A 318 26.42 0.35 -0.77
C ASN A 318 25.31 0.77 -1.74
N THR A 319 24.14 0.16 -1.62
CA THR A 319 22.87 0.56 -2.25
C THR A 319 21.77 0.59 -1.20
N ASP A 320 20.69 1.31 -1.46
CA ASP A 320 19.51 1.32 -0.59
C ASP A 320 18.50 0.25 -1.03
N ASP A 321 18.59 -0.20 -2.28
CA ASP A 321 17.81 -1.28 -2.88
C ASP A 321 18.05 -2.65 -2.20
N ASP A 322 17.09 -3.56 -2.34
CA ASP A 322 17.15 -4.93 -1.82
C ASP A 322 17.91 -5.85 -2.80
N LEU A 323 19.22 -5.62 -2.91
CA LEU A 323 20.14 -6.33 -3.81
C LEU A 323 21.08 -7.28 -3.04
N PHE A 324 21.17 -8.52 -3.52
CA PHE A 324 21.92 -9.62 -2.91
C PHE A 324 22.73 -10.38 -3.97
N LEU A 325 23.76 -11.11 -3.54
CA LEU A 325 24.48 -12.14 -4.30
C LEU A 325 24.33 -13.46 -3.57
N TYR A 326 23.69 -14.45 -4.21
CA TYR A 326 23.63 -15.81 -3.70
C TYR A 326 24.84 -16.59 -4.22
N THR A 327 25.70 -17.02 -3.30
CA THR A 327 27.04 -17.49 -3.62
C THR A 327 27.13 -18.89 -4.27
N PRO A 328 26.25 -19.88 -4.02
CA PRO A 328 26.42 -21.21 -4.61
C PRO A 328 26.19 -21.23 -6.14
N GLN A 329 25.41 -20.29 -6.68
CA GLN A 329 25.12 -20.15 -8.12
C GLN A 329 25.80 -18.92 -8.75
N GLN A 330 26.45 -18.07 -7.94
CA GLN A 330 27.01 -16.79 -8.35
C GLN A 330 25.97 -15.93 -9.11
N GLU A 331 24.82 -15.72 -8.47
CA GLU A 331 23.69 -14.98 -9.03
C GLU A 331 23.32 -13.80 -8.14
N TYR A 332 23.20 -12.63 -8.73
CA TYR A 332 22.55 -11.50 -8.10
C TYR A 332 21.04 -11.71 -8.07
N TYR A 333 20.41 -11.34 -6.96
CA TYR A 333 18.97 -11.31 -6.76
C TYR A 333 18.58 -9.91 -6.30
N VAL A 334 17.53 -9.33 -6.87
CA VAL A 334 16.98 -8.03 -6.45
C VAL A 334 15.47 -8.13 -6.28
N LEU A 335 14.96 -7.55 -5.20
CA LEU A 335 13.52 -7.40 -4.95
C LEU A 335 13.07 -6.01 -5.43
N LEU A 336 12.15 -5.97 -6.39
CA LEU A 336 11.59 -4.73 -6.93
C LEU A 336 10.06 -4.83 -6.98
N SER A 337 9.38 -3.94 -6.25
CA SER A 337 7.91 -3.90 -6.15
C SER A 337 7.28 -5.28 -5.83
N GLY A 338 7.81 -5.96 -4.82
CA GLY A 338 7.33 -7.29 -4.38
C GLY A 338 7.70 -8.46 -5.29
N ARG A 339 8.46 -8.23 -6.38
CA ARG A 339 8.88 -9.27 -7.33
C ARG A 339 10.38 -9.46 -7.33
N TRP A 340 10.81 -10.72 -7.28
CA TRP A 340 12.22 -11.08 -7.37
C TRP A 340 12.69 -11.18 -8.81
N PHE A 341 13.88 -10.63 -9.07
CA PHE A 341 14.60 -10.75 -10.32
C PHE A 341 16.01 -11.25 -10.06
N ARG A 342 16.58 -12.04 -10.98
CA ARG A 342 17.95 -12.56 -10.86
C ARG A 342 18.79 -12.32 -12.10
N ALA A 343 20.11 -12.29 -11.94
CA ALA A 343 21.06 -12.20 -13.05
C ALA A 343 22.44 -12.78 -12.66
N LYS A 344 23.20 -13.29 -13.64
CA LYS A 344 24.62 -13.67 -13.46
C LYS A 344 25.56 -12.46 -13.31
N SER A 345 25.09 -11.25 -13.66
CA SER A 345 25.85 -10.01 -13.54
C SER A 345 24.94 -8.84 -13.21
N LEU A 346 25.47 -7.76 -12.64
CA LEU A 346 24.71 -6.52 -12.40
C LEU A 346 24.21 -5.87 -13.71
N GLN A 347 24.87 -6.15 -14.84
CA GLN A 347 24.47 -5.69 -16.17
C GLN A 347 23.36 -6.55 -16.79
N GLY A 348 22.91 -7.60 -16.10
CA GLY A 348 21.91 -8.55 -16.58
C GLY A 348 22.50 -9.67 -17.46
N PRO A 349 21.68 -10.26 -18.35
CA PRO A 349 20.23 -10.07 -18.44
C PRO A 349 19.54 -10.43 -17.13
N TRP A 350 18.46 -9.72 -16.81
CA TRP A 350 17.67 -9.94 -15.60
C TRP A 350 16.43 -10.78 -15.92
N GLU A 351 16.20 -11.84 -15.14
CA GLU A 351 15.09 -12.78 -15.27
C GLU A 351 14.13 -12.64 -14.10
N TYR A 352 12.82 -12.72 -14.33
CA TYR A 352 11.83 -12.80 -13.26
C TYR A 352 11.88 -14.18 -12.57
N VAL A 353 11.90 -14.19 -11.23
CA VAL A 353 11.90 -15.41 -10.42
C VAL A 353 10.46 -15.72 -9.98
N ALA A 354 9.70 -16.37 -10.86
CA ALA A 354 8.33 -16.82 -10.58
C ALA A 354 8.25 -17.89 -9.48
N SER A 355 9.27 -18.75 -9.41
CA SER A 355 9.45 -19.81 -8.42
C SER A 355 10.94 -20.18 -8.34
N GLY A 356 11.34 -20.90 -7.29
CA GLY A 356 12.74 -21.32 -7.12
C GLY A 356 13.68 -20.22 -6.61
N LEU A 357 13.15 -19.23 -5.87
CA LEU A 357 14.00 -18.39 -5.01
C LEU A 357 14.74 -19.31 -4.00
N PRO A 358 16.04 -19.15 -3.79
CA PRO A 358 16.80 -20.01 -2.88
C PRO A 358 16.23 -20.02 -1.46
N GLY A 359 16.19 -21.21 -0.83
CA GLY A 359 15.64 -21.38 0.52
C GLY A 359 16.35 -20.56 1.61
N ASP A 360 17.58 -20.10 1.33
CA ASP A 360 18.35 -19.18 2.15
C ASP A 360 17.66 -17.82 2.35
N PHE A 361 16.88 -17.34 1.38
CA PHE A 361 16.13 -16.08 1.53
C PHE A 361 15.08 -16.19 2.64
N ALA A 362 14.53 -17.38 2.90
CA ALA A 362 13.62 -17.63 4.01
C ALA A 362 14.33 -17.79 5.38
N ARG A 363 15.67 -17.81 5.40
CA ARG A 363 16.49 -17.88 6.61
C ARG A 363 17.15 -16.54 6.97
N ILE A 364 16.92 -15.47 6.21
CA ILE A 364 17.35 -14.11 6.57
C ILE A 364 16.70 -13.76 7.91
N PRO A 365 17.45 -13.35 8.96
CA PRO A 365 16.85 -13.02 10.25
C PRO A 365 15.92 -11.81 10.16
N GLU A 366 14.76 -11.88 10.81
CA GLU A 366 13.78 -10.77 10.87
C GLU A 366 14.38 -9.47 11.43
N SER A 367 15.31 -9.59 12.39
CA SER A 367 16.03 -8.48 13.01
C SER A 367 17.17 -7.90 12.16
N HIS A 368 17.50 -8.52 11.02
CA HIS A 368 18.50 -8.00 10.09
C HIS A 368 17.94 -6.75 9.37
N PRO A 369 18.75 -5.73 9.00
CA PRO A 369 18.25 -4.56 8.27
C PRO A 369 17.56 -4.87 6.94
N LYS A 370 17.84 -6.02 6.34
CA LYS A 370 17.17 -6.55 5.14
C LYS A 370 16.07 -7.59 5.44
N GLY A 371 15.64 -7.75 6.69
CA GLY A 371 14.60 -8.72 7.09
C GLY A 371 13.22 -8.45 6.49
N ALA A 372 12.93 -7.20 6.10
CA ALA A 372 11.67 -6.83 5.45
C ALA A 372 11.38 -7.61 4.15
N VAL A 373 12.42 -8.11 3.45
CA VAL A 373 12.24 -8.90 2.22
C VAL A 373 11.49 -10.20 2.45
N LEU A 374 11.44 -10.72 3.69
CA LEU A 374 10.71 -11.95 4.05
C LEU A 374 9.23 -11.89 3.66
N ALA A 375 8.61 -10.70 3.65
CA ALA A 375 7.23 -10.51 3.20
C ALA A 375 7.04 -10.82 1.70
N SER A 376 8.12 -10.81 0.91
CA SER A 376 8.14 -11.21 -0.50
C SER A 376 8.84 -12.57 -0.73
N VAL A 377 9.16 -13.33 0.32
CA VAL A 377 9.76 -14.68 0.20
C VAL A 377 8.66 -15.73 0.37
N PRO A 378 8.36 -16.56 -0.65
CA PRO A 378 7.32 -17.57 -0.56
C PRO A 378 7.50 -18.54 0.62
N GLY A 379 6.42 -18.77 1.37
CA GLY A 379 6.37 -19.75 2.47
C GLY A 379 6.69 -19.21 3.87
N THR A 380 7.27 -18.01 4.00
CA THR A 380 7.53 -17.37 5.30
C THR A 380 6.23 -17.02 6.04
N PRO A 381 6.27 -16.82 7.37
CA PRO A 381 5.15 -16.23 8.12
C PRO A 381 4.76 -14.84 7.60
N GLN A 382 5.75 -14.01 7.27
CA GLN A 382 5.56 -12.63 6.80
C GLN A 382 4.83 -12.58 5.47
N ALA A 383 5.18 -13.46 4.52
CA ALA A 383 4.49 -13.53 3.23
C ALA A 383 3.05 -14.05 3.36
N ARG A 384 2.71 -14.82 4.39
CA ARG A 384 1.32 -15.20 4.69
C ARG A 384 0.52 -14.05 5.30
N GLN A 385 1.17 -13.23 6.14
CA GLN A 385 0.54 -12.04 6.72
C GLN A 385 0.32 -10.93 5.69
N ALA A 386 1.20 -10.78 4.71
CA ALA A 386 1.11 -9.75 3.65
C ALA A 386 -0.02 -9.98 2.62
N VAL A 387 -0.81 -11.05 2.77
CA VAL A 387 -1.95 -11.43 1.91
C VAL A 387 -3.29 -11.29 2.67
N ILE A 388 -3.26 -10.80 3.92
CA ILE A 388 -4.41 -10.47 4.77
C ILE A 388 -4.57 -8.96 4.81
#